data_AF-A0A832F2H4-F1
#
_entry.id   AF-A0A832F2H4-F1
#
_cell.length_a   1.000
_cell.length_b   1.000
_cell.length_c   1.000
_cell.angle_alpha   90.00
_cell.angle_beta   90.00
_cell.angle_gamma   90.00
#
_symmetry.space_group_name_H-M   'P 1'
#
loop_
_entity.id
_entity.type
_entity.pdbx_description
1 polymer ?
#
loop_
_entity_poly.entity_id
_entity_poly.type
_entity_poly.pdbx_seq_one_letter_code
_entity_poly.pdbx_strand_id
1 'polypeptide(L)'
;MAHKKSDLFVKYSSLFSKSLPNSAVLVLILALLSVIAGIAAISLIHVSELHRLPYILAGGTLTGIMALLLPTLFTAFIIKAFRPTLALKHVLFIAMIAEIYYMLFIFVGGVLYMFTSVAAFSSTLIILGDASIFGWWVFVNKVVFGDRKKAIVGSVVQPTMNLLMYLPSSTFIFALGAPLGSLLLKLYGGIAIFAIVSYLAMYVFEKPIKGGLGFSGIDTFSQMLQNWLFDFTITVPKYNNRFGVKTTIATHTIVIKNASGKTKAI
;
A
#
# COMPACT_ATOMS: atom_id res chain seq x y z
N MET A 1 -29.50 9.55 -25.76
CA MET A 1 -28.60 8.47 -26.26
C MET A 1 -27.27 8.39 -25.46
N ALA A 2 -27.29 8.65 -24.15
CA ALA A 2 -26.09 8.74 -23.31
C ALA A 2 -25.72 7.45 -22.55
N HIS A 3 -26.59 6.43 -22.57
CA HIS A 3 -26.38 5.17 -21.83
C HIS A 3 -25.38 4.19 -22.47
N LYS A 4 -24.99 4.38 -23.74
CA LYS A 4 -24.24 3.36 -24.48
C LYS A 4 -22.72 3.40 -24.28
N LYS A 5 -22.17 4.49 -23.71
CA LYS A 5 -20.71 4.62 -23.44
C LYS A 5 -20.29 4.10 -22.07
N SER A 6 -21.20 4.02 -21.09
CA SER A 6 -20.92 3.39 -19.79
C SER A 6 -20.77 1.88 -19.92
N ASP A 7 -21.54 1.23 -20.80
CA ASP A 7 -21.54 -0.23 -20.95
C ASP A 7 -20.24 -0.79 -21.56
N LEU A 8 -19.56 -0.01 -22.41
CA LEU A 8 -18.27 -0.43 -22.97
C LEU A 8 -17.15 -0.36 -21.92
N PHE A 9 -17.13 0.65 -21.05
CA PHE A 9 -16.11 0.78 -20.01
C PHE A 9 -16.28 -0.25 -18.87
N VAL A 10 -17.52 -0.53 -18.45
CA VAL A 10 -17.85 -1.61 -17.47
C VAL A 10 -17.49 -3.00 -18.01
N LYS A 11 -17.55 -3.21 -19.32
CA LYS A 11 -17.18 -4.49 -19.94
C LYS A 11 -15.69 -4.81 -19.77
N TYR A 12 -14.81 -3.81 -19.81
CA TYR A 12 -13.35 -4.02 -19.73
C TYR A 12 -12.78 -3.88 -18.31
N SER A 13 -13.40 -3.13 -17.39
CA SER A 13 -13.00 -3.13 -15.97
C SER A 13 -13.26 -4.48 -15.29
N SER A 14 -14.36 -5.14 -15.68
CA SER A 14 -14.68 -6.50 -15.25
C SER A 14 -13.64 -7.55 -15.65
N LEU A 15 -12.73 -7.26 -16.60
CA LEU A 15 -11.68 -8.20 -16.99
C LEU A 15 -10.50 -8.21 -16.01
N PHE A 16 -10.29 -7.14 -15.23
CA PHE A 16 -9.18 -7.03 -14.27
C PHE A 16 -9.64 -7.15 -12.80
N SER A 17 -10.87 -6.75 -12.45
CA SER A 17 -11.44 -7.06 -11.12
C SER A 17 -11.74 -8.57 -10.94
N LYS A 18 -11.81 -9.31 -12.06
CA LYS A 18 -11.92 -10.78 -12.11
C LYS A 18 -10.58 -11.53 -11.97
N SER A 19 -9.43 -10.86 -12.07
CA SER A 19 -8.13 -11.54 -12.05
C SER A 19 -7.50 -11.68 -10.65
N LEU A 20 -7.97 -10.92 -9.65
CA LEU A 20 -7.49 -11.09 -8.27
C LEU A 20 -7.99 -12.42 -7.69
N PRO A 21 -7.11 -13.18 -6.99
CA PRO A 21 -7.50 -14.42 -6.32
C PRO A 21 -8.65 -14.19 -5.34
N ASN A 22 -9.38 -15.26 -5.03
CA ASN A 22 -10.42 -15.20 -4.01
C ASN A 22 -9.82 -14.89 -2.62
N SER A 23 -10.66 -14.43 -1.68
CA SER A 23 -10.19 -14.05 -0.34
C SER A 23 -9.49 -15.20 0.40
N ALA A 24 -9.93 -16.44 0.20
CA ALA A 24 -9.34 -17.61 0.85
C ALA A 24 -7.90 -17.86 0.38
N VAL A 25 -7.66 -17.76 -0.94
CA VAL A 25 -6.32 -17.87 -1.53
C VAL A 25 -5.44 -16.72 -1.06
N LEU A 26 -5.96 -15.49 -0.96
CA LEU A 26 -5.19 -14.36 -0.43
C LEU A 26 -4.80 -14.55 1.05
N VAL A 27 -5.71 -15.05 1.89
CA VAL A 27 -5.39 -15.39 3.29
C VAL A 27 -4.33 -16.49 3.36
N LEU A 28 -4.42 -17.51 2.49
CA LEU A 28 -3.42 -18.57 2.43
C LEU A 28 -2.04 -18.03 2.02
N ILE A 29 -1.99 -17.15 1.00
CA ILE A 29 -0.75 -16.51 0.56
C ILE A 29 -0.15 -15.67 1.68
N LEU A 30 -0.96 -14.84 2.37
CA LEU A 30 -0.52 -14.07 3.55
C LEU A 30 0.06 -14.98 4.62
N ALA A 31 -0.64 -16.06 4.97
CA ALA A 31 -0.18 -17.00 5.98
C ALA A 31 1.17 -17.64 5.60
N LEU A 32 1.33 -18.06 4.35
CA LEU A 32 2.58 -18.64 3.85
C LEU A 32 3.72 -17.61 3.86
N LEU A 33 3.48 -16.39 3.37
CA LEU A 33 4.47 -15.31 3.36
C LEU A 33 4.93 -14.98 4.78
N SER A 34 3.98 -14.78 5.70
CA SER A 34 4.23 -14.53 7.11
C SER A 34 5.10 -15.61 7.75
N VAL A 35 4.74 -16.89 7.56
CA VAL A 35 5.48 -18.02 8.16
C VAL A 35 6.89 -18.13 7.58
N ILE A 36 7.04 -18.01 6.26
CA ILE A 36 8.35 -18.05 5.59
C ILE A 36 9.23 -16.91 6.09
N ALA A 37 8.69 -15.70 6.19
CA ALA A 37 9.43 -14.54 6.68
C ALA A 37 9.88 -14.70 8.13
N GLY A 38 8.99 -15.21 8.99
CA GLY A 38 9.30 -15.45 10.40
C GLY A 38 10.39 -16.50 10.58
N ILE A 39 10.33 -17.62 9.85
CA ILE A 39 11.38 -18.65 9.86
C ILE A 39 12.70 -18.06 9.35
N ALA A 40 12.67 -17.33 8.24
CA ALA A 40 13.88 -16.70 7.69
C ALA A 40 14.51 -15.72 8.69
N ALA A 41 13.71 -14.87 9.35
CA ALA A 41 14.17 -13.90 10.33
C ALA A 41 14.82 -14.56 11.55
N ILE A 42 14.17 -15.57 12.15
CA ILE A 42 14.72 -16.28 13.31
C ILE A 42 15.99 -17.06 12.94
N SER A 43 16.03 -17.66 11.74
CA SER A 43 17.20 -18.38 11.23
C SER A 43 18.43 -17.48 11.10
N LEU A 44 18.24 -16.23 10.64
CA LEU A 44 19.33 -15.26 10.52
C LEU A 44 19.89 -14.84 11.88
N ILE A 45 19.01 -14.71 12.88
CA ILE A 45 19.39 -14.28 14.22
C ILE A 45 20.11 -15.39 14.99
N HIS A 46 19.65 -16.63 14.83
CA HIS A 46 20.18 -17.81 15.53
C HIS A 46 21.05 -18.67 14.60
N VAL A 47 21.78 -18.05 13.67
CA VAL A 47 22.57 -18.77 12.66
C VAL A 47 23.62 -19.71 13.28
N SER A 48 24.14 -19.37 14.46
CA SER A 48 25.07 -20.21 15.24
C SER A 48 24.40 -21.40 15.94
N GLU A 49 23.07 -21.38 16.09
CA GLU A 49 22.27 -22.41 16.77
C GLU A 49 21.42 -23.24 15.79
N LEU A 50 21.82 -23.32 14.51
CA LEU A 50 21.10 -24.10 13.48
C LEU A 50 20.89 -25.58 13.83
N HIS A 51 21.69 -26.12 14.76
CA HIS A 51 21.50 -27.46 15.32
C HIS A 51 20.18 -27.62 16.11
N ARG A 52 19.53 -26.51 16.52
CA ARG A 52 18.21 -26.47 17.17
C ARG A 52 17.09 -26.19 16.16
N LEU A 53 17.08 -26.91 15.04
CA LEU A 53 16.11 -26.71 13.97
C LEU A 53 14.64 -26.68 14.44
N PRO A 54 14.16 -27.54 15.36
CA PRO A 54 12.78 -27.48 15.84
C PRO A 54 12.43 -26.16 16.55
N TYR A 55 13.37 -25.58 17.29
CA TYR A 55 13.18 -24.28 17.94
C TYR A 55 13.09 -23.14 16.92
N ILE A 56 13.95 -23.17 15.90
CA ILE A 56 13.95 -22.17 14.81
C ILE A 56 12.64 -22.23 14.03
N LEU A 57 12.16 -23.43 13.71
CA LEU A 57 10.89 -23.60 13.00
C LEU A 57 9.71 -23.13 13.85
N ALA A 58 9.60 -23.59 15.10
CA ALA A 58 8.49 -23.22 15.98
C ALA A 58 8.49 -21.70 16.31
N GLY A 59 9.64 -21.16 16.71
CA GLY A 59 9.80 -19.74 17.01
C GLY A 59 9.62 -18.85 15.79
N GLY A 60 10.12 -19.30 14.63
CA GLY A 60 9.95 -18.63 13.34
C GLY A 60 8.50 -18.58 12.89
N THR A 61 7.79 -19.72 12.94
CA THR A 61 6.36 -19.77 12.63
C THR A 61 5.55 -18.88 13.57
N LEU A 62 5.80 -18.95 14.89
CA LEU A 62 5.09 -18.13 15.87
C LEU A 62 5.35 -16.64 15.63
N THR A 63 6.61 -16.27 15.36
CA THR A 63 7.00 -14.91 15.01
C THR A 63 6.28 -14.42 13.75
N GLY A 64 6.26 -15.23 12.69
CA GLY A 64 5.56 -14.90 11.45
C GLY A 64 4.07 -14.66 11.69
N ILE A 65 3.42 -15.53 12.47
CA ILE A 65 1.99 -15.37 12.78
C ILE A 65 1.73 -14.11 13.61
N MET A 66 2.49 -13.90 14.68
CA MET A 66 2.25 -12.81 15.62
C MET A 66 2.67 -11.46 15.05
N ALA A 67 3.88 -11.34 14.51
CA ALA A 67 4.42 -10.07 14.07
C ALA A 67 3.92 -9.64 12.67
N LEU A 68 3.45 -10.57 11.84
CA LEU A 68 3.03 -10.27 10.45
C LEU A 68 1.55 -10.61 10.22
N LEU A 69 1.18 -11.89 10.28
CA LEU A 69 -0.13 -12.35 9.82
C LEU A 69 -1.29 -11.72 10.58
N LEU A 70 -1.24 -11.80 11.92
CA LEU A 70 -2.33 -11.32 12.77
C LEU A 70 -2.56 -9.82 12.62
N PRO A 71 -1.54 -8.95 12.76
CA PRO A 71 -1.70 -7.52 12.52
C PRO A 71 -2.26 -7.18 11.13
N THR A 72 -1.79 -7.85 10.07
CA THR A 72 -2.25 -7.62 8.70
C THR A 72 -3.72 -8.02 8.55
N LEU A 73 -4.11 -9.20 9.04
CA LEU A 73 -5.49 -9.67 8.96
C LEU A 73 -6.44 -8.83 9.82
N PHE A 74 -6.06 -8.49 11.06
CA PHE A 74 -6.87 -7.61 11.91
C PHE A 74 -7.08 -6.26 11.25
N THR A 75 -6.04 -5.68 10.66
CA THR A 75 -6.17 -4.42 9.93
C THR A 75 -7.13 -4.57 8.75
N ALA A 76 -6.98 -5.62 7.94
CA ALA A 76 -7.87 -5.85 6.80
C ALA A 76 -9.33 -6.01 7.23
N PHE A 77 -9.61 -6.75 8.31
CA PHE A 77 -10.95 -6.92 8.85
C PHE A 77 -11.52 -5.64 9.45
N ILE A 78 -10.72 -4.87 10.20
CA ILE A 78 -11.12 -3.57 10.75
C ILE A 78 -11.48 -2.61 9.62
N ILE A 79 -10.63 -2.52 8.59
CA ILE A 79 -10.90 -1.66 7.42
C ILE A 79 -12.16 -2.13 6.69
N LYS A 80 -12.35 -3.44 6.51
CA LYS A 80 -13.57 -4.00 5.92
C LYS A 80 -14.82 -3.67 6.75
N ALA A 81 -14.73 -3.68 8.09
CA ALA A 81 -15.83 -3.31 8.97
C ALA A 81 -16.19 -1.82 8.84
N PHE A 82 -15.19 -0.94 8.75
CA PHE A 82 -15.42 0.50 8.51
C PHE A 82 -15.84 0.81 7.06
N ARG A 83 -15.56 -0.07 6.11
CA ARG A 83 -15.82 0.09 4.67
C ARG A 83 -16.54 -1.14 4.10
N PRO A 84 -17.80 -1.39 4.50
CA PRO A 84 -18.51 -2.62 4.14
C PRO A 84 -18.74 -2.77 2.63
N THR A 85 -18.74 -1.68 1.86
CA THR A 85 -18.90 -1.68 0.40
C THR A 85 -17.70 -2.27 -0.36
N LEU A 86 -16.51 -2.31 0.23
CA LEU A 86 -15.32 -2.87 -0.40
C LEU A 86 -15.31 -4.39 -0.30
N ALA A 87 -15.16 -5.12 -1.40
CA ALA A 87 -15.00 -6.57 -1.31
C ALA A 87 -13.70 -6.93 -0.55
N LEU A 88 -13.77 -7.93 0.33
CA LEU A 88 -12.67 -8.31 1.23
C LEU A 88 -11.37 -8.64 0.47
N LYS A 89 -11.47 -9.29 -0.70
CA LYS A 89 -10.31 -9.62 -1.55
C LYS A 89 -9.43 -8.42 -1.89
N HIS A 90 -10.01 -7.24 -2.11
CA HIS A 90 -9.23 -6.04 -2.43
C HIS A 90 -8.54 -5.47 -1.20
N VAL A 91 -9.21 -5.50 -0.05
CA VAL A 91 -8.61 -5.05 1.22
C VAL A 91 -7.45 -5.97 1.61
N LEU A 92 -7.63 -7.29 1.48
CA LEU A 92 -6.58 -8.28 1.71
C LEU A 92 -5.39 -8.09 0.75
N PHE A 93 -5.65 -7.82 -0.54
CA PHE A 93 -4.57 -7.54 -1.50
C PHE A 93 -3.76 -6.30 -1.12
N ILE A 94 -4.42 -5.22 -0.71
CA ILE A 94 -3.74 -3.99 -0.25
C ILE A 94 -2.95 -4.24 1.03
N ALA A 95 -3.52 -5.01 1.96
CA ALA A 95 -2.85 -5.39 3.20
C ALA A 95 -1.63 -6.30 2.94
N MET A 96 -1.70 -7.18 1.94
CA MET A 96 -0.59 -8.03 1.50
C MET A 96 0.62 -7.21 1.02
N ILE A 97 0.39 -6.10 0.32
CA ILE A 97 1.49 -5.19 -0.07
C ILE A 97 2.16 -4.59 1.18
N ALA A 98 1.38 -4.21 2.20
CA ALA A 98 1.90 -3.71 3.46
C ALA A 98 2.74 -4.78 4.19
N GLU A 99 2.25 -6.02 4.20
CA GLU A 99 2.95 -7.16 4.81
C GLU A 99 4.29 -7.45 4.10
N ILE A 100 4.29 -7.53 2.76
CA ILE A 100 5.51 -7.74 1.98
C ILE A 100 6.53 -6.65 2.29
N TYR A 101 6.08 -5.39 2.39
CA TYR A 101 6.97 -4.29 2.72
C TYR A 101 7.58 -4.44 4.12
N TYR A 102 6.75 -4.80 5.12
CA TYR A 102 7.22 -5.01 6.48
C TYR A 102 8.15 -6.22 6.62
N MET A 103 7.89 -7.30 5.89
CA MET A 103 8.75 -8.48 5.80
C MET A 103 10.18 -8.11 5.38
N LEU A 104 10.35 -7.18 4.44
CA LEU A 104 11.66 -6.69 4.03
C LEU A 104 12.41 -6.03 5.18
N PHE A 105 11.73 -5.20 5.99
CA PHE A 105 12.35 -4.58 7.17
C PHE A 105 12.73 -5.59 8.24
N ILE A 106 11.88 -6.60 8.51
CA ILE A 106 12.24 -7.66 9.44
C ILE A 106 13.46 -8.44 8.93
N PHE A 107 13.49 -8.78 7.65
CA PHE A 107 14.60 -9.51 7.04
C PHE A 107 15.91 -8.71 7.09
N VAL A 108 15.90 -7.45 6.64
CA VAL A 108 17.08 -6.56 6.70
C VAL A 108 17.51 -6.32 8.15
N GLY A 109 16.55 -6.22 9.08
CA GLY A 109 16.84 -6.14 10.51
C GLY A 109 17.56 -7.38 11.02
N GLY A 110 17.12 -8.58 10.61
CA GLY A 110 17.78 -9.84 10.93
C GLY A 110 19.20 -9.93 10.39
N VAL A 111 19.42 -9.53 9.13
CA VAL A 111 20.76 -9.46 8.53
C VAL A 111 21.65 -8.48 9.28
N LEU A 112 21.14 -7.29 9.62
CA LEU A 112 21.90 -6.30 10.37
C LEU A 112 22.29 -6.81 11.77
N TYR A 113 21.40 -7.54 12.43
CA TYR A 113 21.70 -8.17 13.70
C TYR A 113 22.78 -9.25 13.56
N MET A 114 22.72 -10.08 12.52
CA MET A 114 23.73 -11.11 12.25
C MET A 114 25.15 -10.52 12.15
N PHE A 115 25.31 -9.33 11.54
CA PHE A 115 26.61 -8.68 11.40
C PHE A 115 27.04 -7.86 12.62
N THR A 116 26.11 -7.21 13.32
CA THR A 116 26.44 -6.25 14.38
C THR A 116 26.33 -6.86 15.78
N SER A 117 25.51 -7.90 15.96
CA SER A 117 25.05 -8.40 17.26
C SER A 117 24.40 -7.33 18.15
N VAL A 118 24.00 -6.18 17.59
CA VAL A 118 23.38 -5.07 18.32
C VAL A 118 21.87 -5.07 18.08
N ALA A 119 21.10 -5.57 19.05
CA ALA A 119 19.64 -5.63 19.00
C ALA A 119 18.98 -4.24 18.82
N ALA A 120 19.63 -3.18 19.30
CA ALA A 120 19.14 -1.81 19.18
C ALA A 120 19.03 -1.35 17.71
N PHE A 121 19.97 -1.72 16.85
CA PHE A 121 19.93 -1.36 15.44
C PHE A 121 18.84 -2.12 14.69
N SER A 122 18.74 -3.42 14.94
CA SER A 122 17.70 -4.25 14.34
C SER A 122 16.28 -3.82 14.73
N SER A 123 16.05 -3.58 16.04
CA SER A 123 14.77 -3.08 16.53
C SER A 123 14.41 -1.71 15.99
N THR A 124 15.38 -0.81 15.82
CA THR A 124 15.15 0.50 15.19
C THR A 124 14.69 0.35 13.75
N LEU A 125 15.30 -0.58 13.00
CA LEU A 125 14.91 -0.85 11.62
C LEU A 125 13.50 -1.45 11.51
N ILE A 126 13.13 -2.35 12.42
CA ILE A 126 11.78 -2.93 12.49
C ILE A 126 10.75 -1.85 12.83
N ILE A 127 11.02 -0.99 13.81
CA ILE A 127 10.15 0.15 14.16
C ILE A 127 10.02 1.12 12.98
N LEU A 128 11.10 1.34 12.23
CA LEU A 128 11.08 2.17 11.02
C LEU A 128 10.19 1.54 9.94
N GLY A 129 10.30 0.23 9.75
CA GLY A 129 9.40 -0.55 8.88
C GLY A 129 7.95 -0.41 9.31
N ASP A 130 7.68 -0.46 10.61
CA ASP A 130 6.33 -0.31 11.13
C ASP A 130 5.76 1.10 10.91
N ALA A 131 6.57 2.12 11.14
CA ALA A 131 6.22 3.51 10.83
C ALA A 131 6.01 3.74 9.32
N SER A 132 6.67 2.97 8.46
CA SER A 132 6.49 3.06 7.01
C SER A 132 5.15 2.49 6.54
N ILE A 133 4.61 1.49 7.24
CA ILE A 133 3.26 0.95 7.01
C ILE A 133 2.19 2.01 7.30
N PHE A 134 2.41 2.88 8.28
CA PHE A 134 1.55 4.05 8.48
C PHE A 134 1.50 4.91 7.20
N GLY A 135 2.67 5.21 6.61
CA GLY A 135 2.77 5.95 5.35
C GLY A 135 2.01 5.26 4.21
N TRP A 136 2.17 3.94 4.08
CA TRP A 136 1.41 3.13 3.12
C TRP A 136 -0.11 3.26 3.32
N TRP A 137 -0.61 3.12 4.54
CA TRP A 137 -2.04 3.25 4.79
C TRP A 137 -2.54 4.69 4.61
N VAL A 138 -1.72 5.71 4.88
CA VAL A 138 -2.10 7.11 4.59
C VAL A 138 -2.27 7.28 3.08
N PHE A 139 -1.34 6.74 2.31
CA PHE A 139 -1.44 6.71 0.85
C PHE A 139 -2.70 5.95 0.40
N VAL A 140 -2.95 4.74 0.90
CA VAL A 140 -4.16 3.96 0.57
C VAL A 140 -5.43 4.72 0.95
N ASN A 141 -5.54 5.22 2.18
CA ASN A 141 -6.74 5.92 2.62
C ASN A 141 -7.01 7.19 1.78
N LYS A 142 -5.98 7.92 1.39
CA LYS A 142 -6.11 9.16 0.63
C LYS A 142 -6.31 8.92 -0.87
N VAL A 143 -5.54 8.00 -1.45
CA VAL A 143 -5.45 7.76 -2.90
C VAL A 143 -6.35 6.60 -3.32
N VAL A 144 -6.26 5.47 -2.66
CA VAL A 144 -7.04 4.28 -3.03
C VAL A 144 -8.49 4.39 -2.57
N PHE A 145 -8.74 5.06 -1.45
CA PHE A 145 -10.06 5.14 -0.83
C PHE A 145 -10.72 6.53 -0.87
N GLY A 146 -9.98 7.58 -1.26
CA GLY A 146 -10.50 8.95 -1.37
C GLY A 146 -10.86 9.64 -0.05
N ASP A 147 -10.57 9.05 1.10
CA ASP A 147 -10.95 9.59 2.41
C ASP A 147 -9.83 10.45 3.02
N ARG A 148 -9.82 11.72 2.63
CA ARG A 148 -8.78 12.68 3.08
C ARG A 148 -8.87 13.01 4.58
N LYS A 149 -10.06 12.95 5.19
CA LYS A 149 -10.29 13.44 6.56
C LYS A 149 -9.96 12.37 7.61
N LYS A 150 -10.25 11.10 7.32
CA LYS A 150 -10.01 9.99 8.26
C LYS A 150 -8.76 9.15 7.93
N ALA A 151 -8.00 9.54 6.90
CA ALA A 151 -6.81 8.82 6.48
C ALA A 151 -5.83 8.55 7.61
N ILE A 152 -5.54 9.55 8.44
CA ILE A 152 -4.56 9.41 9.53
C ILE A 152 -5.03 8.38 10.57
N VAL A 153 -6.30 8.44 10.99
CA VAL A 153 -6.83 7.57 12.05
C VAL A 153 -6.83 6.10 11.62
N GLY A 154 -7.27 5.82 10.38
CA GLY A 154 -7.27 4.46 9.85
C GLY A 154 -5.85 3.88 9.67
N SER A 155 -4.86 4.74 9.43
CA SER A 155 -3.48 4.32 9.18
C SER A 155 -2.70 3.91 10.43
N VAL A 156 -3.17 4.30 11.62
CA VAL A 156 -2.52 3.93 12.90
C VAL A 156 -2.85 2.48 13.31
N VAL A 157 -3.88 1.87 12.72
CA VAL A 157 -4.37 0.54 13.11
C VAL A 157 -3.29 -0.53 12.96
N GLN A 158 -2.72 -0.71 11.76
CA GLN A 158 -1.73 -1.77 11.54
C GLN A 158 -0.45 -1.55 12.35
N PRO A 159 0.15 -0.35 12.39
CA PRO A 159 1.34 -0.13 13.21
C PRO A 159 1.11 -0.39 14.69
N THR A 160 -0.05 0.00 15.22
CA THR A 160 -0.39 -0.28 16.61
C THR A 160 -0.51 -1.79 16.84
N MET A 161 -1.17 -2.53 15.94
CA MET A 161 -1.31 -3.98 16.04
C MET A 161 0.03 -4.70 15.89
N ASN A 162 0.88 -4.25 14.95
CA ASN A 162 2.22 -4.76 14.77
C ASN A 162 3.02 -4.65 16.05
N LEU A 163 3.06 -3.47 16.68
CA LEU A 163 3.79 -3.30 17.93
C LEU A 163 3.22 -4.15 19.08
N LEU A 164 1.89 -4.18 19.23
CA LEU A 164 1.23 -4.97 20.28
C LEU A 164 1.51 -6.46 20.15
N MET A 165 1.47 -7.00 18.92
CA MET A 165 1.73 -8.41 18.66
C MET A 165 3.23 -8.72 18.53
N TYR A 166 4.05 -7.72 18.24
CA TYR A 166 5.51 -7.84 18.20
C TYR A 166 6.09 -8.05 19.61
N LEU A 167 5.57 -7.38 20.64
CA LEU A 167 6.04 -7.52 22.04
C LEU A 167 6.19 -8.98 22.50
N PRO A 168 5.16 -9.84 22.43
CA PRO A 168 5.29 -11.24 22.83
C PRO A 168 6.19 -12.05 21.88
N SER A 169 6.35 -11.65 20.61
CA SER A 169 7.29 -12.29 19.68
C SER A 169 8.75 -11.84 19.88
N SER A 170 8.97 -10.63 20.41
CA SER A 170 10.29 -9.99 20.51
C SER A 170 11.21 -10.68 21.52
N THR A 171 10.64 -11.46 22.44
CA THR A 171 11.38 -12.37 23.33
C THR A 171 12.07 -13.47 22.55
N PHE A 172 11.46 -13.98 21.48
CA PHE A 172 12.02 -15.01 20.61
C PHE A 172 13.00 -14.45 19.58
N ILE A 173 12.84 -13.18 19.19
CA ILE A 173 13.63 -12.55 18.13
C ILE A 173 14.87 -11.84 18.71
N PHE A 174 14.76 -11.10 19.81
CA PHE A 174 15.85 -10.26 20.32
C PHE A 174 16.02 -10.25 21.83
N ALA A 175 15.22 -11.01 22.59
CA ALA A 175 15.16 -10.90 24.05
C ALA A 175 15.06 -9.44 24.53
N LEU A 176 14.32 -8.60 23.80
CA LEU A 176 14.23 -7.16 24.07
C LEU A 176 13.40 -6.92 25.34
N GLY A 177 14.08 -6.79 26.47
CA GLY A 177 13.51 -6.32 27.74
C GLY A 177 13.23 -4.82 27.78
N ALA A 178 13.07 -4.16 26.63
CA ALA A 178 12.85 -2.72 26.58
C ALA A 178 11.44 -2.37 27.13
N PRO A 179 11.31 -1.38 28.03
CA PRO A 179 10.01 -0.99 28.56
C PRO A 179 9.05 -0.60 27.43
N LEU A 180 7.81 -1.10 27.49
CA LEU A 180 6.76 -0.84 26.51
C LEU A 180 6.62 0.66 26.14
N GLY A 181 6.69 1.54 27.14
CA GLY A 181 6.60 2.99 26.93
C GLY A 181 7.69 3.53 26.00
N SER A 182 8.91 2.98 26.07
CA SER A 182 10.03 3.40 25.20
C SER A 182 9.82 2.97 23.74
N LEU A 183 9.24 1.78 23.54
CA LEU A 183 8.93 1.25 22.20
C LEU A 183 7.77 2.03 21.57
N LEU A 184 6.73 2.32 22.35
CA LEU A 184 5.61 3.18 21.92
C LEU A 184 6.09 4.58 21.52
N LEU A 185 6.96 5.19 22.33
CA LEU A 185 7.51 6.52 22.02
C LEU A 185 8.29 6.51 20.70
N LYS A 186 9.14 5.49 20.49
CA LYS A 186 9.90 5.34 19.24
C LYS A 186 8.98 5.11 18.04
N LEU A 187 7.94 4.28 18.19
CA LEU A 187 6.96 4.04 17.14
C LEU A 187 6.20 5.33 16.79
N TYR A 188 5.61 6.00 17.77
CA TYR A 188 4.84 7.23 17.50
C TYR A 188 5.72 8.38 17.03
N GLY A 189 6.98 8.46 17.49
CA GLY A 189 7.98 9.36 16.92
C GLY A 189 8.26 9.05 15.45
N GLY A 190 8.45 7.77 15.11
CA GLY A 190 8.60 7.31 13.73
C GLY A 190 7.37 7.60 12.87
N ILE A 191 6.16 7.34 13.38
CA ILE A 191 4.88 7.66 12.72
C ILE A 191 4.78 9.17 12.47
N ALA A 192 5.16 10.02 13.42
CA ALA A 192 5.15 11.47 13.24
C ALA A 192 6.09 11.91 12.12
N ILE A 193 7.31 11.36 12.06
CA ILE A 193 8.26 11.63 10.98
C ILE A 193 7.69 11.16 9.63
N PHE A 194 7.18 9.93 9.54
CA PHE A 194 6.58 9.41 8.31
C PHE A 194 5.31 10.16 7.90
N ALA A 195 4.53 10.69 8.84
CA ALA A 195 3.40 11.56 8.54
C ALA A 195 3.86 12.85 7.86
N ILE A 196 4.90 13.50 8.39
CA ILE A 196 5.51 14.70 7.81
C ILE A 196 6.07 14.39 6.42
N VAL A 197 6.86 13.33 6.29
CA VAL A 197 7.48 12.91 5.02
C VAL A 197 6.42 12.58 3.97
N SER A 198 5.38 11.81 4.33
CA SER A 198 4.29 11.47 3.42
C SER A 198 3.54 12.71 2.94
N TYR A 199 3.27 13.66 3.85
CA TYR A 199 2.62 14.91 3.51
C TYR A 199 3.47 15.77 2.57
N LEU A 200 4.77 15.90 2.85
CA LEU A 200 5.71 16.63 2.00
C LEU A 200 5.85 15.99 0.62
N ALA A 201 6.00 14.67 0.56
CA ALA A 201 6.07 13.94 -0.71
C ALA A 201 4.82 14.21 -1.56
N MET A 202 3.62 14.07 -0.98
CA MET A 202 2.38 14.38 -1.67
C MET A 202 2.33 15.83 -2.16
N TYR A 203 2.75 16.80 -1.35
CA TYR A 203 2.78 18.22 -1.74
C TYR A 203 3.74 18.48 -2.90
N VAL A 204 4.96 17.91 -2.85
CA VAL A 204 6.00 18.08 -3.88
C VAL A 204 5.55 17.49 -5.21
N PHE A 205 4.89 16.33 -5.23
CA PHE A 205 4.35 15.75 -6.46
C PHE A 205 3.10 16.49 -6.97
N GLU A 206 2.25 16.99 -6.07
CA GLU A 206 0.98 17.62 -6.44
C GLU A 206 1.16 19.04 -7.01
N LYS A 207 2.12 19.81 -6.47
CA LYS A 207 2.36 21.21 -6.87
C LYS A 207 2.69 21.41 -8.36
N PRO A 208 3.66 20.70 -8.98
CA PRO A 208 3.98 20.90 -10.40
C PRO A 208 2.85 20.44 -11.31
N ILE A 209 2.16 19.34 -10.96
CA ILE A 209 1.08 18.79 -11.78
C ILE A 209 -0.13 19.73 -11.76
N LYS A 210 -0.52 20.24 -10.59
CA LYS A 210 -1.59 21.24 -10.48
C LYS A 210 -1.25 22.53 -11.21
N GLY A 211 -0.01 23.01 -11.09
CA GLY A 211 0.46 24.23 -11.75
C GLY A 211 0.50 24.12 -13.27
N GLY A 212 0.92 22.97 -13.81
CA GLY A 212 1.07 22.76 -15.26
C GLY A 212 -0.21 22.30 -15.97
N LEU A 213 -1.01 21.43 -15.34
CA LEU A 213 -2.15 20.77 -16.00
C LEU A 213 -3.52 21.24 -15.52
N GLY A 214 -3.58 22.06 -14.47
CA GLY A 214 -4.85 22.59 -13.93
C GLY A 214 -5.73 21.55 -13.22
N PHE A 215 -5.23 20.33 -13.01
CA PHE A 215 -5.89 19.29 -12.23
C PHE A 215 -4.94 18.64 -11.21
N SER A 216 -5.48 18.02 -10.16
CA SER A 216 -4.65 17.29 -9.20
C SER A 216 -4.22 15.94 -9.79
N GLY A 217 -2.91 15.75 -9.98
CA GLY A 217 -2.35 14.47 -10.41
C GLY A 217 -2.66 13.32 -9.44
N ILE A 218 -2.72 13.61 -8.14
CA ILE A 218 -3.10 12.64 -7.11
C ILE A 218 -4.55 12.21 -7.31
N ASP A 219 -5.46 13.12 -7.65
CA ASP A 219 -6.87 12.79 -7.88
C ASP A 219 -7.06 11.96 -9.16
N THR A 220 -6.33 12.28 -10.23
CA THR A 220 -6.36 11.50 -11.47
C THR A 220 -5.77 10.10 -11.26
N PHE A 221 -4.65 10.00 -10.54
CA PHE A 221 -4.02 8.71 -10.22
C PHE A 221 -4.86 7.88 -9.25
N SER A 222 -5.45 8.52 -8.25
CA SER A 222 -6.43 7.95 -7.33
C SER A 222 -7.61 7.33 -8.08
N GLN A 223 -8.17 8.05 -9.05
CA GLN A 223 -9.24 7.54 -9.91
C GLN A 223 -8.79 6.37 -10.77
N MET A 224 -7.59 6.44 -11.36
CA MET A 224 -7.04 5.32 -12.14
C MET A 224 -6.89 4.07 -11.28
N LEU A 225 -6.35 4.20 -10.07
CA LEU A 225 -6.20 3.10 -9.11
C LEU A 225 -7.55 2.58 -8.61
N GLN A 226 -8.51 3.46 -8.32
CA GLN A 226 -9.85 3.06 -7.87
C GLN A 226 -10.63 2.33 -8.95
N ASN A 227 -10.55 2.82 -10.19
CA ASN A 227 -11.10 2.13 -11.35
C ASN A 227 -10.41 0.78 -11.56
N TRP A 228 -9.09 0.72 -11.38
CA TRP A 228 -8.30 -0.50 -11.50
C TRP A 228 -8.62 -1.54 -10.40
N LEU A 229 -8.77 -1.12 -9.14
CA LEU A 229 -8.95 -2.00 -7.98
C LEU A 229 -10.39 -2.36 -7.66
N PHE A 230 -11.35 -1.44 -7.81
CA PHE A 230 -12.68 -1.62 -7.21
C PHE A 230 -13.85 -1.49 -8.19
N ASP A 231 -13.60 -1.16 -9.45
CA ASP A 231 -14.67 -0.96 -10.44
C ASP A 231 -15.67 0.15 -10.04
N PHE A 232 -15.24 1.13 -9.23
CA PHE A 232 -16.07 2.27 -8.87
C PHE A 232 -15.96 3.35 -9.95
N THR A 233 -17.03 3.55 -10.72
CA THR A 233 -17.19 4.79 -11.48
C THR A 233 -17.52 5.92 -10.51
N ILE A 234 -16.51 6.53 -9.88
CA ILE A 234 -16.75 7.77 -9.13
C ILE A 234 -17.13 8.83 -10.16
N THR A 235 -18.41 9.20 -10.13
CA THR A 235 -18.91 10.35 -10.86
C THR A 235 -18.16 11.55 -10.34
N VAL A 236 -17.37 12.18 -11.22
CA VAL A 236 -16.69 13.45 -10.94
C VAL A 236 -17.69 14.37 -10.23
N PRO A 237 -17.39 14.93 -9.04
CA PRO A 237 -18.17 16.07 -8.59
C PRO A 237 -17.97 17.13 -9.66
N LYS A 238 -18.99 17.33 -10.51
CA LYS A 238 -18.96 18.16 -11.72
C LYS A 238 -17.96 19.30 -11.51
N TYR A 239 -16.73 19.13 -11.99
CA TYR A 239 -15.75 20.20 -11.97
C TYR A 239 -16.20 21.12 -13.09
N ASN A 240 -17.12 21.99 -12.69
CA ASN A 240 -17.76 23.07 -13.38
C ASN A 240 -17.19 23.33 -14.79
N ASN A 241 -17.56 22.54 -15.81
CA ASN A 241 -17.33 22.73 -17.26
C ASN A 241 -16.03 23.45 -17.73
N ARG A 242 -14.95 23.44 -16.95
CA ARG A 242 -13.73 24.25 -17.20
C ARG A 242 -12.53 23.39 -17.58
N PHE A 243 -12.77 22.15 -18.00
CA PHE A 243 -11.74 21.35 -18.64
C PHE A 243 -11.69 21.67 -20.13
N GLY A 244 -10.57 22.26 -20.55
CA GLY A 244 -10.30 22.61 -21.93
C GLY A 244 -11.07 23.85 -22.37
N VAL A 245 -10.35 24.92 -22.68
CA VAL A 245 -10.91 25.91 -23.59
C VAL A 245 -11.11 25.18 -24.92
N LYS A 246 -12.35 25.14 -25.45
CA LYS A 246 -12.56 24.76 -26.85
C LYS A 246 -11.83 25.81 -27.70
N THR A 247 -10.59 25.53 -28.04
CA THR A 247 -9.83 26.34 -28.97
C THR A 247 -10.05 25.76 -30.35
N THR A 248 -10.68 26.55 -31.22
CA THR A 248 -10.75 26.25 -32.64
C THR A 248 -9.35 26.47 -33.23
N ILE A 249 -8.61 25.38 -33.46
CA ILE A 249 -7.34 25.45 -34.18
C ILE A 249 -7.71 25.55 -35.66
N ALA A 250 -7.43 26.68 -36.31
CA ALA A 250 -7.58 26.83 -37.74
C ALA A 250 -6.49 26.01 -38.45
N THR A 251 -6.76 24.74 -38.70
CA THR A 251 -5.92 23.90 -39.55
C THR A 251 -6.15 24.29 -41.01
N HIS A 252 -5.15 24.94 -41.61
CA HIS A 252 -5.16 25.19 -43.05
C HIS A 252 -4.69 23.91 -43.74
N THR A 253 -5.60 23.24 -44.44
CA THR A 253 -5.25 22.09 -45.29
C THR A 253 -4.90 22.59 -46.67
N ILE A 254 -3.70 22.30 -47.16
CA ILE A 254 -3.33 22.56 -48.54
C ILE A 254 -3.96 21.47 -49.41
N VAL A 255 -4.95 21.86 -50.19
CA VAL A 255 -5.65 20.94 -51.09
C VAL A 255 -5.07 21.06 -52.50
N ILE A 256 -4.28 20.08 -52.92
CA ILE A 256 -3.75 20.03 -54.29
C ILE A 256 -4.76 19.27 -55.17
N LYS A 257 -5.28 19.96 -56.18
CA LYS A 257 -6.14 19.35 -57.22
C LYS A 257 -5.29 19.02 -58.45
N ASN A 258 -5.43 17.80 -58.96
CA ASN A 258 -4.89 17.44 -60.27
C ASN A 258 -5.76 18.08 -61.39
N ALA A 259 -5.23 18.21 -62.60
CA ALA A 259 -5.92 18.69 -63.80
C ALA A 259 -7.24 17.93 -64.12
N SER A 260 -7.41 16.72 -63.59
CA SER A 260 -8.65 15.93 -63.67
C SER A 260 -9.66 16.21 -62.54
N GLY A 261 -9.43 17.22 -61.70
CA GLY A 261 -10.31 17.61 -60.59
C GLY A 261 -10.27 16.67 -59.37
N LYS A 262 -9.54 15.55 -59.43
CA LYS A 262 -9.39 14.64 -58.29
C LYS A 262 -8.53 15.28 -57.21
N THR A 263 -9.05 15.25 -55.99
CA THR A 263 -8.47 15.87 -54.81
C THR A 263 -7.67 14.85 -54.02
N LYS A 264 -6.41 15.15 -53.71
CA LYS A 264 -5.62 14.38 -52.73
C LYS A 264 -5.22 15.35 -51.62
N ALA A 265 -5.76 15.13 -50.41
CA ALA A 265 -5.38 15.91 -49.24
C ALA A 265 -4.11 15.31 -48.62
N ILE A 266 -3.19 16.18 -48.19
CA ILE A 266 -2.08 15.85 -47.28
C ILE A 266 -2.36 16.54 -45.96
#